data_AF-A0A6B3EZY4-F1
#
_entry.id   AF-A0A6B3EZY4-F1
#
_cell.length_a   1.000
_cell.length_b   1.000
_cell.length_c   1.000
_cell.angle_alpha   90.00
_cell.angle_beta   90.00
_cell.angle_gamma   90.00
#
_symmetry.space_group_name_H-M   'P 1'
#
loop_
_entity.id
_entity.type
_entity.pdbx_description
1 polymer ?
#
loop_
_entity_poly.entity_id
_entity_poly.type
_entity_poly.pdbx_seq_one_letter_code
_entity_poly.pdbx_strand_id
1 'polypeptide(L)'
;KEGLGAAYLAGFAWGLDHGFDVLVEMDADGSHQPEELPRLLTALRDADLVLGSRWIAGGRVVNWPKSRELLSRGGSTYSRFLLDV
;
A
#
# COMPACT_ATOMS: atom_id res chain seq x y z
N LYS A 1 13.18 0.84 18.80
CA LYS A 1 12.50 0.27 17.62
C LYS A 1 13.03 1.01 16.39
N GLU A 2 13.52 0.32 15.39
CA GLU A 2 14.16 0.93 14.20
C GLU A 2 13.16 1.49 13.17
N GLY A 3 11.86 1.32 13.41
CA GLY A 3 10.80 1.89 12.57
C GLY A 3 10.34 0.96 11.45
N LEU A 4 9.27 1.35 10.77
CA LEU A 4 8.61 0.55 9.74
C LEU A 4 9.45 0.46 8.46
N GLY A 5 10.08 1.55 8.05
CA GLY A 5 10.93 1.57 6.85
C GLY A 5 12.11 0.60 6.94
N ALA A 6 12.75 0.47 8.11
CA ALA A 6 13.82 -0.49 8.32
C ALA A 6 13.34 -1.94 8.15
N ALA A 7 12.12 -2.25 8.62
CA ALA A 7 11.52 -3.57 8.45
C ALA A 7 11.22 -3.89 6.97
N TYR A 8 10.77 -2.90 6.19
CA TYR A 8 10.55 -3.07 4.76
C TYR A 8 11.86 -3.31 4.00
N LEU A 9 12.89 -2.53 4.28
CA LEU A 9 14.21 -2.72 3.68
C LEU A 9 14.77 -4.12 3.98
N ALA A 10 14.62 -4.61 5.21
CA ALA A 10 15.05 -5.94 5.59
C ALA A 10 14.27 -7.04 4.85
N GLY A 11 12.94 -6.91 4.75
CA GLY A 11 12.09 -7.87 4.04
C GLY A 11 12.39 -7.91 2.54
N PHE A 12 12.58 -6.75 1.91
CA PHE A 12 12.92 -6.67 0.49
C PHE A 12 14.31 -7.21 0.21
N ALA A 13 15.32 -6.87 1.02
CA ALA A 13 16.66 -7.41 0.88
C ALA A 13 16.65 -8.95 0.98
N TRP A 14 15.98 -9.49 1.99
CA TRP A 14 15.84 -10.93 2.15
C TRP A 14 15.17 -11.57 0.93
N GLY A 15 14.09 -10.99 0.42
CA GLY A 15 13.40 -11.59 -0.71
C GLY A 15 14.19 -11.50 -2.03
N LEU A 16 14.92 -10.41 -2.25
CA LEU A 16 15.84 -10.29 -3.38
C LEU A 16 16.98 -11.31 -3.31
N ASP A 17 17.57 -11.51 -2.13
CA ASP A 17 18.63 -12.51 -1.91
C ASP A 17 18.16 -13.95 -2.18
N HIS A 18 16.86 -14.22 -2.04
CA HIS A 18 16.24 -15.52 -2.32
C HIS A 18 15.67 -15.65 -3.74
N GLY A 19 15.79 -14.60 -4.56
CA GLY A 19 15.35 -14.63 -5.95
C GLY A 19 13.83 -14.68 -6.14
N PHE A 20 13.04 -14.08 -5.23
CA PHE A 20 11.60 -13.96 -5.45
C PHE A 20 11.31 -12.94 -6.56
N ASP A 21 10.42 -13.31 -7.49
CA ASP A 21 9.99 -12.44 -8.58
C ASP A 21 9.03 -11.32 -8.13
N VAL A 22 8.33 -11.55 -7.01
CA VAL A 22 7.29 -10.64 -6.50
C VAL A 22 7.43 -10.47 -5.00
N LEU A 23 7.47 -9.22 -4.55
CA LEU A 23 7.44 -8.82 -3.15
C LEU A 23 6.10 -8.15 -2.84
N VAL A 24 5.47 -8.53 -1.74
CA VAL A 24 4.18 -7.99 -1.31
C VAL A 24 4.32 -7.45 0.11
N GLU A 25 3.87 -6.22 0.31
CA GLU A 25 3.79 -5.56 1.61
C GLU A 25 2.33 -5.45 2.05
N MET A 26 2.03 -5.84 3.29
CA MET A 26 0.73 -5.60 3.94
C MET A 26 0.86 -5.58 5.47
N ASP A 27 0.02 -4.79 6.13
CA ASP A 27 -0.09 -4.81 7.60
C ASP A 27 -0.70 -6.12 8.11
N ALA A 28 -0.20 -6.59 9.25
CA ALA A 28 -0.67 -7.81 9.91
C ALA A 28 -1.90 -7.62 10.83
N ASP A 29 -2.50 -6.42 10.85
CA ASP A 29 -3.62 -6.07 11.75
C ASP A 29 -5.01 -6.33 11.14
N GLY A 30 -5.05 -6.86 9.92
CA GLY A 30 -6.30 -7.16 9.19
C GLY A 30 -6.97 -5.94 8.53
N SER A 31 -6.31 -4.78 8.53
CA SER A 31 -6.78 -3.61 7.77
C SER A 31 -6.65 -3.81 6.25
N HIS A 32 -5.71 -4.67 5.83
CA HIS A 32 -5.58 -5.17 4.47
C HIS A 32 -6.23 -6.55 4.36
N GLN A 33 -7.17 -6.70 3.42
CA GLN A 33 -7.88 -7.96 3.17
C GLN A 33 -7.00 -8.89 2.32
N PRO A 34 -6.54 -10.04 2.83
CA PRO A 34 -5.73 -10.98 2.05
C PRO A 34 -6.45 -11.50 0.81
N GLU A 35 -7.79 -11.47 0.81
CA GLU A 35 -8.64 -11.87 -0.32
C GLU A 35 -8.45 -10.98 -1.56
N GLU A 36 -7.93 -9.76 -1.40
CA GLU A 36 -7.62 -8.86 -2.52
C GLU A 36 -6.26 -9.17 -3.17
N LEU A 37 -5.40 -9.97 -2.53
CA LEU A 37 -4.06 -10.28 -3.01
C LEU A 37 -4.05 -10.88 -4.43
N PRO A 38 -4.90 -11.87 -4.79
CA PRO A 38 -4.94 -12.40 -6.15
C PRO A 38 -5.22 -11.32 -7.22
N ARG A 39 -6.02 -10.31 -6.87
CA ARG A 39 -6.34 -9.19 -7.77
C ARG A 39 -5.13 -8.32 -8.02
N LEU A 40 -4.35 -8.03 -6.98
CA LEU A 40 -3.10 -7.26 -7.08
C LEU A 40 -2.05 -8.02 -7.90
N LEU A 41 -1.87 -9.33 -7.63
CA LEU A 41 -0.93 -10.19 -8.36
C LEU A 41 -1.31 -10.34 -9.85
N THR A 42 -2.61 -10.32 -10.15
CA THR A 42 -3.08 -10.36 -11.54
C THR A 42 -2.70 -9.08 -12.28
N ALA A 43 -2.93 -7.92 -11.66
CA ALA A 43 -2.56 -6.62 -12.23
C ALA A 43 -1.04 -6.45 -12.38
N LEU A 44 -0.25 -7.07 -11.50
CA LEU A 44 1.22 -6.99 -11.53
C LEU A 44 1.83 -7.70 -12.75
N ARG A 45 1.08 -8.55 -13.46
CA ARG A 45 1.58 -9.19 -14.69
C ARG A 45 1.94 -8.18 -15.79
N ASP A 46 1.27 -7.03 -15.78
CA ASP A 46 1.38 -5.99 -16.80
C ASP A 46 1.91 -4.66 -16.22
N ALA A 47 2.46 -4.66 -14.99
CA ALA A 47 2.93 -3.46 -14.30
C ALA A 47 4.12 -3.75 -13.38
N ASP A 48 5.01 -2.76 -13.19
CA ASP A 48 6.15 -2.89 -12.27
C ASP A 48 5.76 -2.72 -10.79
N LEU A 49 4.62 -2.06 -10.52
CA LEU A 49 4.12 -1.79 -9.18
C LEU A 49 2.59 -1.70 -9.19
N VAL A 50 1.95 -2.33 -8.20
CA VAL A 50 0.51 -2.25 -7.98
C VAL A 50 0.23 -1.85 -6.55
N LEU A 51 -0.62 -0.83 -6.36
CA LEU A 51 -0.99 -0.30 -5.06
C LEU A 51 -2.48 -0.54 -4.75
N GLY A 52 -2.76 -1.06 -3.56
CA GLY A 52 -4.11 -1.11 -3.01
C GLY A 52 -4.59 0.30 -2.62
N SER A 53 -5.41 0.93 -3.47
CA SER A 53 -5.87 2.30 -3.22
C SER A 53 -7.29 2.38 -2.65
N ARG A 54 -7.43 3.16 -1.58
CA ARG A 54 -8.72 3.52 -0.96
C ARG A 54 -9.48 4.60 -1.72
N TRP A 55 -8.80 5.33 -2.61
CA TRP A 55 -9.31 6.57 -3.22
C TRP A 55 -9.62 6.46 -4.72
N ILE A 56 -9.59 5.25 -5.28
CA ILE A 56 -10.03 4.97 -6.65
C ILE A 56 -11.47 4.41 -6.66
N ALA A 57 -12.08 4.31 -7.84
CA ALA A 57 -13.38 3.67 -7.99
C ALA A 57 -13.36 2.24 -7.40
N GLY A 58 -14.36 1.93 -6.56
CA GLY A 58 -14.44 0.66 -5.82
C GLY A 58 -13.65 0.62 -4.50
N GLY A 59 -12.74 1.57 -4.27
CA GLY A 59 -12.03 1.75 -3.00
C GLY A 59 -12.95 2.30 -1.90
N ARG A 60 -12.77 1.82 -0.67
CA ARG A 60 -13.57 2.25 0.48
C ARG A 60 -12.77 2.22 1.78
N VAL A 61 -13.15 3.08 2.71
CA VAL A 61 -12.78 3.00 4.12
C VAL A 61 -14.02 2.61 4.92
N VAL A 62 -13.88 1.69 5.87
CA VAL A 62 -15.00 1.21 6.70
C VAL A 62 -14.75 1.64 8.14
N ASN A 63 -15.79 2.13 8.82
CA ASN A 63 -15.76 2.56 10.22
C ASN A 63 -14.78 3.71 10.53
N TRP A 64 -14.47 4.57 9.56
CA TRP A 64 -13.67 5.78 9.79
C TRP A 64 -14.57 6.99 10.10
N PRO A 65 -14.22 7.82 11.12
CA PRO A 65 -14.83 9.13 11.30
C PRO A 65 -14.59 10.02 10.07
N LYS A 66 -15.58 10.83 9.68
CA LYS A 66 -15.46 11.77 8.54
C LYS A 66 -14.27 12.73 8.66
N SER A 67 -13.91 13.13 9.89
CA SER A 67 -12.74 13.95 10.16
C SER A 67 -11.43 13.27 9.76
N ARG A 68 -11.30 11.96 10.03
CA ARG A 68 -10.13 11.16 9.65
C ARG A 68 -10.04 10.98 8.14
N GLU A 69 -11.17 10.76 7.48
CA GLU A 69 -11.21 10.69 6.02
C GLU A 69 -10.80 12.02 5.37
N LEU A 70 -11.34 13.14 5.85
CA LEU A 70 -10.99 14.47 5.35
C LEU A 70 -9.50 14.76 5.54
N LEU A 71 -8.96 14.47 6.73
CA LEU A 71 -7.53 14.64 7.00
C LEU A 71 -6.67 13.80 6.07
N SER A 72 -7.04 12.52 5.86
CA SER A 72 -6.29 11.62 4.98
C SER A 72 -6.32 12.06 3.53
N ARG A 73 -7.49 12.44 3.00
CA ARG A 73 -7.61 12.95 1.62
C ARG A 73 -6.87 14.28 1.46
N GLY A 74 -7.01 15.19 2.43
CA GLY A 74 -6.34 16.48 2.44
C GLY A 74 -4.81 16.34 2.43
N GLY A 75 -4.27 15.43 3.24
CA GLY A 75 -2.84 15.12 3.25
C GLY A 75 -2.35 14.58 1.91
N SER A 76 -3.07 13.60 1.33
CA SER A 76 -2.72 13.08 -0.01
C SER A 76 -2.73 14.16 -1.09
N THR A 77 -3.74 15.03 -1.09
CA THR A 77 -3.86 16.13 -2.03
C THR A 77 -2.73 17.15 -1.86
N TYR A 78 -2.41 17.51 -0.62
CA TYR A 78 -1.30 18.41 -0.31
C TYR A 78 0.05 17.85 -0.81
N SER A 79 0.34 16.58 -0.54
CA SER A 79 1.57 15.94 -1.02
C SER A 79 1.68 15.94 -2.54
N ARG A 80 0.57 15.65 -3.25
CA ARG A 80 0.52 15.72 -4.72
C ARG A 80 0.86 17.10 -5.25
N PHE A 81 0.22 18.14 -4.69
CA PHE A 81 0.48 19.53 -5.07
C PHE A 81 1.92 19.97 -4.81
N LEU A 82 2.52 19.54 -3.69
CA LEU A 82 3.88 19.96 -3.35
C LEU A 82 4.99 19.19 -4.07
N LEU A 83 4.76 17.91 -4.33
CA LEU A 83 5.75 17.03 -4.95
C LEU A 83 5.61 16.95 -6.47
N ASP A 84 4.60 17.61 -7.05
CA ASP A 84 4.28 17.59 -8.48
C ASP A 84 4.02 16.18 -9.02
N VAL A 85 3.28 15.38 -8.23
CA VAL A 85 2.91 13.96 -8.50
C VAL A 85 1.42 13.71 -8.40
#